data_AF-A0A1C5LN03-F1
#
_entry.id   AF-A0A1C5LN03-F1
#
_cell.length_a   1.000
_cell.length_b   1.000
_cell.length_c   1.000
_cell.angle_alpha   90.00
_cell.angle_beta   90.00
_cell.angle_gamma   90.00
#
_symmetry.space_group_name_H-M   'P 1'
#
loop_
_entity.id
_entity.type
_entity.pdbx_description
1 polymer ?
#
loop_
_entity_poly.entity_id
_entity_poly.type
_entity_poly.pdbx_seq_one_letter_code
_entity_poly.pdbx_strand_id
1 'polypeptide(L)'
;MDYDTRDKKRYIRASRWVKPDPDVQNPTRYYAVSRGRRIGIFTDFAKYERATQGFKGARSKSFKYYKQARRWLYRELFAKPGEYPLERRQKKELARRRSLSSQVKDFIRTLDASRIYAVDVEMTDLSSDGEILQVSIINGRNAVIYNQYFKPEHQTEWDDTVPIHHITPERVQDAPSFSSYAPLFSKLFAQAQLIVGYNTMQDVRMLQQAGVAFPPALPILDAGEAYSFIHSEHQPVRSYAKLKDCAAHYGYGETQWHDSLADAAATLYCFQAMLDDENALFQLFHANP
;
A
#
# COMPACT_ATOMS: atom_id res chain seq x y z
N MET A 1 46.15 0.91 -2.76
CA MET A 1 45.87 2.33 -3.00
C MET A 1 45.27 2.90 -1.73
N ASP A 2 46.03 3.74 -1.04
CA ASP A 2 45.54 4.48 0.13
C ASP A 2 44.74 5.67 -0.38
N TYR A 3 43.42 5.60 -0.26
CA TYR A 3 42.53 6.68 -0.69
C TYR A 3 42.39 7.69 0.46
N ASP A 4 43.03 8.85 0.32
CA ASP A 4 42.78 10.02 1.17
C ASP A 4 41.27 10.32 1.21
N THR A 5 40.78 10.72 2.38
CA THR A 5 39.44 11.27 2.63
C THR A 5 38.98 12.31 1.60
N ARG A 6 39.88 13.11 1.02
CA ARG A 6 39.55 14.04 -0.08
C ARG A 6 39.27 13.32 -1.40
N ASP A 7 40.06 12.30 -1.75
CA ASP A 7 39.84 11.49 -2.95
C ASP A 7 38.60 10.61 -2.85
N LYS A 8 38.25 10.10 -1.64
CA LYS A 8 36.97 9.43 -1.42
C LYS A 8 35.79 10.35 -1.74
N LYS A 9 35.81 11.61 -1.25
CA LYS A 9 34.74 12.60 -1.54
C LYS A 9 34.68 12.96 -3.03
N ARG A 10 35.82 13.07 -3.71
CA ARG A 10 35.93 13.43 -5.13
C ARG A 10 35.48 12.29 -6.05
N TYR A 11 35.85 11.05 -5.73
CA TYR A 11 35.40 9.84 -6.43
C TYR A 11 33.86 9.71 -6.41
N ILE A 12 33.20 10.14 -5.33
CA ILE A 12 31.74 10.02 -5.15
C ILE A 12 30.96 11.15 -5.82
N ARG A 13 31.49 12.39 -5.82
CA ARG A 13 30.91 13.49 -6.61
C ARG A 13 31.00 13.21 -8.12
N ALA A 14 32.07 12.56 -8.56
CA ALA A 14 32.27 12.16 -9.95
C ALA A 14 31.47 10.90 -10.34
N SER A 15 31.21 9.98 -9.40
CA SER A 15 30.36 8.81 -9.63
C SER A 15 28.88 9.19 -9.61
N ARG A 16 28.44 9.84 -10.69
CA ARG A 16 27.06 9.76 -11.16
C ARG A 16 26.67 8.27 -11.22
N TRP A 17 25.96 7.82 -10.19
CA TRP A 17 25.23 6.55 -10.12
C TRP A 17 26.09 5.28 -10.13
N VAL A 18 26.37 4.71 -8.94
CA VAL A 18 26.78 3.29 -8.79
C VAL A 18 25.60 2.41 -9.21
N LYS A 19 25.28 2.34 -10.51
CA LYS A 19 24.43 1.26 -11.01
C LYS A 19 25.09 -0.06 -10.55
N PRO A 20 24.32 -1.07 -10.12
CA PRO A 20 24.89 -2.41 -9.96
C PRO A 20 25.62 -2.76 -11.26
N ASP A 21 26.73 -3.48 -11.15
CA ASP A 21 27.42 -4.06 -12.31
C ASP A 21 26.34 -4.66 -13.25
N PRO A 22 26.19 -4.17 -14.50
CA PRO A 22 25.03 -4.48 -15.35
C PRO A 22 24.96 -5.95 -15.79
N ASP A 23 25.92 -6.76 -15.37
CA ASP A 23 26.15 -8.11 -15.86
C ASP A 23 25.09 -9.14 -15.44
N VAL A 24 24.11 -8.78 -14.59
CA VAL A 24 23.01 -9.69 -14.21
C VAL A 24 21.66 -9.00 -14.34
N GLN A 25 20.86 -9.47 -15.30
CA GLN A 25 19.45 -9.10 -15.43
C GLN A 25 18.67 -9.79 -14.28
N ASN A 26 17.95 -9.01 -13.47
CA ASN A 26 17.18 -9.48 -12.30
C ASN A 26 17.99 -10.25 -11.23
N PRO A 27 18.97 -9.61 -10.57
CA PRO A 27 19.79 -10.27 -9.56
C PRO A 27 18.96 -10.67 -8.32
N THR A 28 19.15 -11.90 -7.85
CA THR A 28 18.50 -12.43 -6.64
C THR A 28 19.12 -11.90 -5.34
N ARG A 29 20.36 -11.39 -5.39
CA ARG A 29 21.11 -10.81 -4.26
C ARG A 29 22.02 -9.66 -4.68
N TYR A 30 22.33 -8.80 -3.72
CA TYR A 30 23.28 -7.69 -3.83
C TYR A 30 24.31 -7.75 -2.69
N TYR A 31 25.59 -7.71 -3.02
CA TYR A 31 26.70 -7.81 -2.08
C TYR A 31 27.41 -6.46 -1.97
N ALA A 32 27.32 -5.80 -0.82
CA ALA A 32 28.02 -4.54 -0.56
C ALA A 32 29.37 -4.81 0.13
N VAL A 33 30.42 -4.15 -0.34
CA VAL A 33 31.77 -4.20 0.26
C VAL A 33 32.19 -2.78 0.61
N SER A 34 32.34 -2.49 1.90
CA SER A 34 32.80 -1.19 2.41
C SER A 34 34.30 -1.15 2.68
N ARG A 35 34.93 -2.32 2.86
CA ARG A 35 36.37 -2.47 2.97
C ARG A 35 36.80 -3.78 2.30
N GLY A 36 37.73 -3.71 1.35
CA GLY A 36 38.18 -4.84 0.56
C GLY A 36 39.11 -4.40 -0.56
N ARG A 37 39.50 -5.34 -1.44
CA ARG A 37 40.28 -5.05 -2.65
C ARG A 37 39.51 -4.14 -3.61
N ARG A 38 38.17 -4.25 -3.62
CA ARG A 38 37.25 -3.36 -4.35
C ARG A 38 36.06 -3.00 -3.45
N ILE A 39 35.75 -1.72 -3.36
CA ILE A 39 34.59 -1.18 -2.62
C ILE A 39 33.44 -0.97 -3.62
N GLY A 40 32.21 -1.33 -3.26
CA GLY A 40 31.07 -1.22 -4.16
C GLY A 40 29.94 -2.19 -3.85
N ILE A 41 28.96 -2.27 -4.74
CA ILE A 41 27.86 -3.24 -4.69
C ILE A 41 27.98 -4.14 -5.91
N PHE A 42 28.03 -5.44 -5.66
CA PHE A 42 28.16 -6.49 -6.66
C PHE A 42 26.86 -7.29 -6.73
N THR A 43 26.49 -7.72 -7.93
CA THR A 43 25.41 -8.68 -8.19
C THR A 43 25.99 -10.07 -8.47
N ASP A 44 27.18 -10.12 -9.05
CA ASP A 44 27.98 -11.33 -9.28
C ASP A 44 28.77 -11.74 -8.01
N PHE A 45 28.62 -13.00 -7.61
CA PHE A 45 29.27 -13.54 -6.41
C PHE A 45 30.78 -13.69 -6.57
N ALA A 46 31.29 -14.07 -7.74
CA ALA A 46 32.73 -14.24 -7.98
C ALA A 46 33.47 -12.89 -7.98
N LYS A 47 32.82 -11.80 -8.43
CA LYS A 47 33.34 -10.44 -8.29
C LYS A 47 33.35 -9.99 -6.83
N TYR A 48 32.29 -10.31 -6.08
CA TYR A 48 32.22 -10.07 -4.63
C TYR A 48 33.32 -10.82 -3.86
N GLU A 49 33.54 -12.10 -4.16
CA GLU A 49 34.55 -12.93 -3.52
C GLU A 49 35.96 -12.39 -3.82
N ARG A 50 36.27 -12.10 -5.09
CA ARG A 50 37.54 -11.44 -5.47
C ARG A 50 37.75 -10.10 -4.77
N ALA A 51 36.68 -9.38 -4.43
CA ALA A 51 36.78 -8.12 -3.71
C ALA A 51 37.11 -8.28 -2.22
N THR A 52 36.85 -9.44 -1.61
CA THR A 52 36.91 -9.64 -0.16
C THR A 52 37.91 -10.71 0.29
N GLN A 53 38.13 -11.76 -0.50
CA GLN A 53 38.91 -12.93 -0.12
C GLN A 53 40.39 -12.57 0.18
N GLY A 54 40.85 -13.07 1.34
CA GLY A 54 42.20 -12.84 1.83
C GLY A 54 42.55 -11.40 2.17
N PHE A 55 41.58 -10.47 2.17
CA PHE A 55 41.82 -9.07 2.51
C PHE A 55 41.67 -8.85 4.03
N LYS A 56 42.77 -8.52 4.71
CA LYS A 56 42.78 -8.32 6.17
C LYS A 56 41.83 -7.18 6.57
N GLY A 57 40.83 -7.50 7.40
CA GLY A 57 39.81 -6.55 7.85
C GLY A 57 38.76 -6.19 6.80
N ALA A 58 38.51 -7.07 5.83
CA ALA A 58 37.41 -6.89 4.88
C ALA A 58 36.08 -6.68 5.62
N ARG A 59 35.24 -5.79 5.10
CA ARG A 59 33.90 -5.50 5.64
C ARG A 59 32.89 -5.49 4.50
N SER A 60 31.94 -6.41 4.58
CA SER A 60 30.92 -6.61 3.58
C SER A 60 29.61 -7.15 4.18
N LYS A 61 28.51 -7.06 3.42
CA LYS A 61 27.22 -7.64 3.76
C LYS A 61 26.38 -7.88 2.50
N SER A 62 25.54 -8.92 2.50
CA SER A 62 24.59 -9.22 1.42
C SER A 62 23.16 -8.75 1.75
N PHE A 63 22.40 -8.45 0.71
CA PHE A 63 21.04 -7.90 0.78
C PHE A 63 20.16 -8.45 -0.32
N LYS A 64 18.85 -8.50 -0.06
CA LYS A 64 17.84 -8.85 -1.07
C LYS A 64 17.62 -7.72 -2.08
N TYR A 65 17.69 -6.47 -1.64
CA TYR A 65 17.41 -5.31 -2.50
C TYR A 65 18.59 -4.34 -2.60
N TYR A 66 18.87 -3.85 -3.82
CA TYR A 66 19.94 -2.89 -4.10
C TYR A 66 19.91 -1.67 -3.17
N LYS A 67 18.71 -1.14 -2.88
CA LYS A 67 18.54 0.03 -2.00
C LYS A 67 19.06 -0.23 -0.57
N GLN A 68 18.92 -1.47 -0.07
CA GLN A 68 19.44 -1.86 1.25
C GLN A 68 20.98 -1.94 1.22
N ALA A 69 21.54 -2.61 0.21
CA ALA A 69 22.99 -2.68 -0.01
C ALA A 69 23.62 -1.29 -0.11
N ARG A 70 22.97 -0.39 -0.86
CA ARG A 70 23.39 1.00 -1.01
C ARG A 70 23.35 1.78 0.30
N ARG A 71 22.28 1.65 1.09
CA ARG A 71 22.17 2.31 2.39
C ARG A 71 23.25 1.83 3.36
N TRP A 72 23.46 0.51 3.43
CA TRP A 72 24.50 -0.07 4.27
C TRP A 72 25.89 0.41 3.85
N LEU A 73 26.21 0.34 2.55
CA LEU A 73 27.52 0.78 2.05
C LEU A 73 27.77 2.27 2.34
N TYR A 74 26.76 3.10 2.14
CA TYR A 74 26.84 4.52 2.46
C TYR A 74 27.12 4.76 3.95
N ARG A 75 26.43 4.04 4.85
CA ARG A 75 26.67 4.12 6.30
C ARG A 75 28.11 3.77 6.64
N GLU A 76 28.61 2.68 6.09
CA GLU A 76 29.94 2.16 6.38
C GLU A 76 31.07 3.07 5.90
N LEU A 77 30.85 3.81 4.81
CA LEU A 77 31.88 4.65 4.20
C LEU A 77 31.87 6.10 4.71
N PHE A 78 30.71 6.63 5.14
CA PHE A 78 30.55 8.08 5.35
C PHE A 78 29.98 8.50 6.70
N ALA A 79 29.41 7.60 7.48
CA ALA A 79 28.73 8.02 8.71
C ALA A 79 29.73 8.26 9.84
N LYS A 80 29.68 9.46 10.43
CA LYS A 80 30.08 9.66 11.84
C LYS A 80 28.97 9.10 12.74
N PRO A 81 29.28 8.57 13.94
CA PRO A 81 28.23 8.18 14.89
C PRO A 81 27.25 9.34 15.11
N GLY A 82 25.96 9.16 14.79
CA GLY A 82 24.88 10.12 15.07
C GLY A 82 24.45 11.08 13.95
N GLU A 83 25.17 11.19 12.82
CA GLU A 83 24.79 12.09 11.71
C GLU A 83 24.29 11.33 10.48
N TYR A 84 23.00 11.03 10.43
CA TYR A 84 22.33 10.41 9.28
C TYR A 84 21.31 11.38 8.64
N PRO A 85 21.65 12.10 7.56
CA PRO A 85 20.72 13.02 6.89
C PRO A 85 19.45 12.34 6.37
N LEU A 86 19.55 11.08 5.93
CA LEU A 86 18.38 10.31 5.47
C LEU A 86 17.47 9.90 6.62
N GLU A 87 18.00 9.46 7.76
CA GLU A 87 17.18 9.12 8.92
C GLU A 87 16.57 10.37 9.57
N ARG A 88 17.31 11.49 9.64
CA ARG A 88 16.77 12.76 10.12
C ARG A 88 15.64 13.28 9.23
N ARG A 89 15.79 13.17 7.89
CA ARG A 89 14.71 13.48 6.94
C ARG A 89 13.52 12.53 7.10
N GLN A 90 13.76 11.24 7.25
CA GLN A 90 12.70 10.23 7.47
C GLN A 90 11.95 10.46 8.79
N LYS A 91 12.66 10.78 9.87
CA LYS A 91 12.07 11.14 11.17
C LYS A 91 11.23 12.41 11.07
N LYS A 92 11.74 13.45 10.39
CA LYS A 92 10.99 14.70 10.17
C LYS A 92 9.73 14.45 9.33
N GLU A 93 9.85 13.64 8.29
CA GLU A 93 8.71 13.25 7.44
C GLU A 93 7.67 12.43 8.22
N LEU A 94 8.11 11.44 9.02
CA LEU A 94 7.21 10.66 9.86
C LEU A 94 6.48 11.55 10.88
N ALA A 95 7.19 12.47 11.54
CA ALA A 95 6.58 13.43 12.47
C ALA A 95 5.54 14.32 11.77
N ARG A 96 5.84 14.78 10.55
CA ARG A 96 4.88 15.55 9.73
C ARG A 96 3.64 14.70 9.39
N ARG A 97 3.82 13.45 8.99
CA ARG A 97 2.71 12.54 8.65
C ARG A 97 1.86 12.19 9.86
N ARG A 98 2.46 12.00 11.04
CA ARG A 98 1.74 11.86 12.31
C ARG A 98 0.91 13.09 12.64
N SER A 99 1.50 14.28 12.50
CA SER A 99 0.77 15.54 12.73
C SER A 99 -0.41 15.72 11.77
N LEU A 100 -0.22 15.44 10.47
CA LEU A 100 -1.30 15.50 9.48
C LEU A 100 -2.38 14.45 9.79
N SER A 101 -1.97 13.21 10.09
CA SER A 101 -2.90 12.14 10.46
C SER A 101 -3.73 12.51 11.69
N SER A 102 -3.16 13.18 12.69
CA SER A 102 -3.91 13.65 13.86
C SER A 102 -5.02 14.61 13.44
N GLN A 103 -4.70 15.60 12.58
CA GLN A 103 -5.69 16.55 12.07
C GLN A 103 -6.79 15.86 11.26
N VAL A 104 -6.43 14.85 10.46
CA VAL A 104 -7.40 14.05 9.71
C VAL A 104 -8.32 13.26 10.65
N LYS A 105 -7.77 12.62 11.69
CA LYS A 105 -8.56 11.88 12.68
C LYS A 105 -9.50 12.82 13.45
N ASP A 106 -9.02 14.00 13.84
CA ASP A 106 -9.84 15.01 14.51
C ASP A 106 -10.98 15.48 13.59
N PHE A 107 -10.70 15.74 12.32
CA PHE A 107 -11.73 16.05 11.32
C PHE A 107 -12.78 14.92 11.21
N ILE A 108 -12.33 13.66 11.10
CA ILE A 108 -13.23 12.51 10.98
C ILE A 108 -14.14 12.38 12.22
N ARG A 109 -13.63 12.65 13.42
CA ARG A 109 -14.43 12.66 14.66
C ARG A 109 -15.53 13.72 14.67
N THR A 110 -15.46 14.74 13.81
CA THR A 110 -16.55 15.73 13.65
C THR A 110 -17.64 15.31 12.68
N LEU A 111 -17.43 14.26 11.89
CA LEU A 111 -18.38 13.80 10.89
C LEU A 111 -19.54 13.04 11.55
N ASP A 112 -20.69 13.04 10.89
CA ASP A 112 -21.79 12.17 11.29
C ASP A 112 -21.48 10.73 10.88
N ALA A 113 -21.34 9.86 11.89
CA ALA A 113 -21.07 8.44 11.67
C ALA A 113 -22.09 7.75 10.74
N SER A 114 -23.35 8.19 10.68
CA SER A 114 -24.31 7.61 9.72
C SER A 114 -24.01 7.94 8.25
N ARG A 115 -23.12 8.90 7.99
CA ARG A 115 -22.71 9.37 6.65
C ARG A 115 -21.25 9.04 6.32
N ILE A 116 -20.56 8.27 7.16
CA ILE A 116 -19.28 7.65 6.83
C ILE A 116 -19.59 6.29 6.23
N TYR A 117 -19.19 6.03 4.99
CA TYR A 117 -19.52 4.80 4.27
C TYR A 117 -18.28 3.94 4.08
N ALA A 118 -18.25 2.77 4.71
CA ALA A 118 -17.34 1.70 4.38
C ALA A 118 -17.87 0.95 3.15
N VAL A 119 -17.08 0.87 2.09
CA VAL A 119 -17.47 0.36 0.78
C VAL A 119 -16.52 -0.76 0.37
N ASP A 120 -17.09 -1.80 -0.21
CA ASP A 120 -16.35 -2.88 -0.87
C ASP A 120 -17.11 -3.35 -2.12
N VAL A 121 -16.37 -3.75 -3.15
CA VAL A 121 -16.89 -4.13 -4.47
C VAL A 121 -16.21 -5.41 -4.95
N GLU A 122 -17.02 -6.43 -5.28
CA GLU A 122 -16.55 -7.59 -6.03
C GLU A 122 -16.79 -7.38 -7.52
N MET A 123 -15.87 -7.88 -8.35
CA MET A 123 -15.82 -7.60 -9.79
C MET A 123 -15.29 -8.80 -10.58
N THR A 124 -15.67 -8.88 -11.86
CA THR A 124 -15.24 -9.96 -12.76
C THR A 124 -13.74 -9.89 -13.09
N ASP A 125 -13.17 -8.69 -13.18
CA ASP A 125 -11.76 -8.42 -13.46
C ASP A 125 -11.33 -7.09 -12.78
N LEU A 126 -10.06 -6.97 -12.44
CA LEU A 126 -9.42 -5.76 -11.93
C LEU A 126 -9.03 -4.75 -13.04
N SER A 127 -9.09 -5.18 -14.32
CA SER A 127 -8.79 -4.36 -15.50
C SER A 127 -9.92 -3.39 -15.85
N SER A 128 -9.75 -2.60 -16.93
CA SER A 128 -10.79 -1.67 -17.41
C SER A 128 -12.04 -2.35 -17.93
N ASP A 129 -11.97 -3.64 -18.22
CA ASP A 129 -13.07 -4.40 -18.82
C ASP A 129 -13.94 -5.07 -17.74
N GLY A 130 -13.53 -4.97 -16.46
CA GLY A 130 -14.24 -5.53 -15.32
C GLY A 130 -15.65 -4.98 -15.15
N GLU A 131 -16.56 -5.85 -14.72
CA GLU A 131 -17.95 -5.53 -14.39
C GLU A 131 -18.22 -5.85 -12.92
N ILE A 132 -19.09 -5.05 -12.30
CA ILE A 132 -19.42 -5.17 -10.87
C ILE A 132 -20.31 -6.40 -10.64
N LEU A 133 -19.93 -7.24 -9.67
CA LEU A 133 -20.65 -8.46 -9.26
C LEU A 133 -21.36 -8.31 -7.91
N GLN A 134 -20.80 -7.54 -6.98
CA GLN A 134 -21.43 -7.25 -5.69
C GLN A 134 -20.97 -5.88 -5.20
N VAL A 135 -21.87 -5.12 -4.58
CA VAL A 135 -21.50 -3.90 -3.85
C VAL A 135 -22.12 -3.91 -2.47
N SER A 136 -21.29 -3.64 -1.46
CA SER A 136 -21.73 -3.49 -0.09
C SER A 136 -21.32 -2.14 0.48
N ILE A 137 -22.24 -1.52 1.23
CA ILE A 137 -22.02 -0.26 1.94
C ILE A 137 -22.53 -0.41 3.37
N ILE A 138 -21.65 -0.23 4.34
CA ILE A 138 -21.98 -0.14 5.76
C ILE A 138 -21.63 1.26 6.24
N ASN A 139 -22.51 1.89 7.02
CA ASN A 139 -22.18 3.20 7.59
C ASN A 139 -21.35 3.09 8.89
N GLY A 140 -20.81 4.21 9.35
CA GLY A 140 -20.02 4.31 10.60
C GLY A 140 -20.77 3.94 11.89
N ARG A 141 -22.08 3.62 11.82
CA ARG A 141 -22.87 3.07 12.93
C ARG A 141 -23.12 1.57 12.81
N ASN A 142 -22.41 0.87 11.92
CA ASN A 142 -22.59 -0.54 11.57
C ASN A 142 -23.96 -0.87 10.93
N ALA A 143 -24.68 0.11 10.40
CA ALA A 143 -25.90 -0.15 9.64
C ALA A 143 -25.56 -0.48 8.19
N VAL A 144 -26.08 -1.59 7.69
CA VAL A 144 -25.99 -1.96 6.26
C VAL A 144 -26.89 -1.00 5.47
N ILE A 145 -26.29 -0.17 4.64
CA ILE A 145 -26.97 0.79 3.76
C ILE A 145 -27.32 0.12 2.43
N TYR A 146 -26.42 -0.74 1.95
CA TYR A 146 -26.57 -1.44 0.69
C TYR A 146 -25.81 -2.77 0.71
N ASN A 147 -26.37 -3.82 0.11
CA ASN A 147 -25.70 -5.09 -0.17
C ASN A 147 -26.48 -5.80 -1.27
N GLN A 148 -25.90 -5.92 -2.47
CA GLN A 148 -26.58 -6.56 -3.59
C GLN A 148 -25.59 -7.14 -4.59
N TYR A 149 -25.99 -8.29 -5.17
CA TYR A 149 -25.33 -8.88 -6.32
C TYR A 149 -25.87 -8.30 -7.63
N PHE A 150 -25.02 -8.26 -8.64
CA PHE A 150 -25.33 -7.77 -9.97
C PHE A 150 -24.89 -8.77 -11.03
N LYS A 151 -25.69 -8.83 -12.10
CA LYS A 151 -25.35 -9.60 -13.29
C LYS A 151 -24.51 -8.73 -14.23
N PRO A 152 -23.32 -9.16 -14.66
CA PRO A 152 -22.55 -8.47 -15.69
C PRO A 152 -23.33 -8.44 -17.02
N GLU A 153 -23.14 -7.38 -17.79
CA GLU A 153 -23.84 -7.17 -19.07
C GLU A 153 -23.06 -7.74 -20.26
N HIS A 154 -21.73 -7.79 -20.17
CA HIS A 154 -20.83 -8.13 -21.27
C HIS A 154 -20.05 -9.42 -21.03
N GLN A 155 -19.62 -9.65 -19.80
CA GLN A 155 -18.85 -10.84 -19.42
C GLN A 155 -19.79 -11.99 -19.05
N THR A 156 -19.53 -13.16 -19.63
CA THR A 156 -20.30 -14.39 -19.34
C THR A 156 -19.53 -15.38 -18.46
N GLU A 157 -18.23 -15.17 -18.31
CA GLU A 157 -17.31 -16.01 -17.54
C GLU A 157 -16.21 -15.13 -16.90
N TRP A 158 -15.71 -15.52 -15.73
CA TRP A 158 -14.66 -14.80 -14.98
C TRP A 158 -13.90 -15.76 -14.05
N ASP A 159 -13.43 -16.87 -14.62
CA ASP A 159 -12.85 -17.99 -13.88
C ASP A 159 -11.63 -17.61 -13.04
N ASP A 160 -10.94 -16.51 -13.37
CA ASP A 160 -9.78 -16.02 -12.62
C ASP A 160 -10.16 -15.39 -11.27
N THR A 161 -11.37 -14.85 -11.12
CA THR A 161 -11.82 -14.15 -9.91
C THR A 161 -12.79 -14.99 -9.06
N VAL A 162 -13.47 -15.99 -9.65
CA VAL A 162 -14.30 -16.97 -8.91
C VAL A 162 -13.58 -17.63 -7.72
N PRO A 163 -12.31 -18.07 -7.79
CA PRO A 163 -11.60 -18.66 -6.66
C PRO A 163 -11.35 -17.70 -5.51
N ILE A 164 -11.48 -16.38 -5.75
CA ILE A 164 -11.26 -15.31 -4.78
C ILE A 164 -12.57 -15.06 -4.04
N HIS A 165 -13.62 -14.61 -4.74
CA HIS A 165 -14.87 -14.14 -4.13
C HIS A 165 -16.04 -15.15 -4.18
N HIS A 166 -15.87 -16.28 -4.88
CA HIS A 166 -16.87 -17.35 -4.95
C HIS A 166 -18.23 -16.91 -5.54
N ILE A 167 -18.22 -15.93 -6.45
CA ILE A 167 -19.41 -15.48 -7.17
C ILE A 167 -19.32 -16.09 -8.56
N THR A 168 -20.17 -17.07 -8.86
CA THR A 168 -20.20 -17.73 -10.18
C THR A 168 -21.26 -17.07 -11.08
N PRO A 169 -21.22 -17.29 -12.40
CA PRO A 169 -22.27 -16.84 -13.31
C PRO A 169 -23.67 -17.27 -12.88
N GLU A 170 -23.84 -18.50 -12.40
CA GLU A 170 -25.12 -19.04 -11.93
C GLU A 170 -25.63 -18.29 -10.69
N ARG A 171 -24.73 -17.85 -9.80
CA ARG A 171 -25.10 -17.10 -8.59
C ARG A 171 -25.76 -15.76 -8.92
N VAL A 172 -25.37 -15.14 -10.03
CA VAL A 172 -25.84 -13.80 -10.43
C VAL A 172 -26.73 -13.82 -11.67
N GLN A 173 -27.06 -14.99 -12.22
CA GLN A 173 -27.78 -15.11 -13.49
C GLN A 173 -29.15 -14.39 -13.52
N ASP A 174 -29.79 -14.29 -12.34
CA ASP A 174 -31.10 -13.69 -12.11
C ASP A 174 -31.00 -12.32 -11.40
N ALA A 175 -29.78 -11.86 -11.10
CA ALA A 175 -29.53 -10.55 -10.52
C ALA A 175 -29.76 -9.43 -11.56
N PRO A 176 -30.08 -8.20 -11.13
CA PRO A 176 -30.19 -7.09 -12.06
C PRO A 176 -28.82 -6.63 -12.55
N SER A 177 -28.80 -5.90 -13.66
CA SER A 177 -27.59 -5.20 -14.11
C SER A 177 -27.28 -4.00 -13.22
N PHE A 178 -25.99 -3.75 -12.96
CA PHE A 178 -25.52 -2.58 -12.22
C PHE A 178 -25.82 -1.26 -12.95
N SER A 179 -25.86 -1.24 -14.28
CA SER A 179 -26.05 -0.01 -15.07
C SER A 179 -27.34 0.74 -14.68
N SER A 180 -28.38 0.00 -14.31
CA SER A 180 -29.67 0.54 -13.84
C SER A 180 -29.61 1.15 -12.42
N TYR A 181 -28.54 0.86 -11.66
CA TYR A 181 -28.35 1.28 -10.27
C TYR A 181 -27.31 2.39 -10.11
N ALA A 182 -26.50 2.69 -11.13
CA ALA A 182 -25.53 3.78 -11.07
C ALA A 182 -26.11 5.14 -10.62
N PRO A 183 -27.34 5.55 -11.04
CA PRO A 183 -27.98 6.76 -10.52
C PRO A 183 -28.35 6.68 -9.03
N LEU A 184 -28.69 5.50 -8.51
CA LEU A 184 -28.95 5.28 -7.09
C LEU A 184 -27.67 5.47 -6.28
N PHE A 185 -26.58 4.81 -6.68
CA PHE A 185 -25.28 4.94 -6.02
C PHE A 185 -24.75 6.38 -6.06
N SER A 186 -24.94 7.09 -7.17
CA SER A 186 -24.59 8.52 -7.26
C SER A 186 -25.31 9.36 -6.20
N LYS A 187 -26.61 9.08 -5.98
CA LYS A 187 -27.39 9.74 -4.91
C LYS A 187 -26.94 9.33 -3.51
N LEU A 188 -26.59 8.06 -3.31
CA LEU A 188 -26.05 7.57 -2.03
C LEU A 188 -24.74 8.29 -1.70
N PHE A 189 -23.77 8.32 -2.62
CA PHE A 189 -22.48 8.97 -2.38
C PHE A 189 -22.58 10.50 -2.29
N ALA A 190 -23.58 11.12 -2.89
CA ALA A 190 -23.89 12.54 -2.65
C ALA A 190 -24.27 12.83 -1.19
N GLN A 191 -24.74 11.83 -0.44
CA GLN A 191 -25.03 11.96 0.99
C GLN A 191 -23.84 11.59 1.88
N ALA A 192 -22.80 10.94 1.37
CA ALA A 192 -21.63 10.59 2.15
C ALA A 192 -20.86 11.84 2.60
N GLN A 193 -20.22 11.75 3.77
CA GLN A 193 -19.23 12.72 4.25
C GLN A 193 -17.80 12.17 4.17
N LEU A 194 -17.66 10.85 4.12
CA LEU A 194 -16.40 10.14 3.97
C LEU A 194 -16.67 8.76 3.36
N ILE A 195 -15.84 8.35 2.40
CA ILE A 195 -15.76 6.96 1.97
C ILE A 195 -14.53 6.32 2.61
N VAL A 196 -14.68 5.12 3.13
CA VAL A 196 -13.61 4.26 3.64
C VAL A 196 -13.65 2.94 2.88
N GLY A 197 -12.50 2.39 2.52
CA GLY A 197 -12.41 1.05 1.93
C GLY A 197 -11.06 0.42 2.21
N TYR A 198 -10.81 -0.72 1.59
CA TYR A 198 -9.52 -1.40 1.67
C TYR A 198 -9.02 -1.68 0.25
N ASN A 199 -8.02 -0.91 -0.20
CA ASN A 199 -7.64 -0.73 -1.62
C ASN A 199 -8.69 0.13 -2.35
N THR A 200 -9.21 1.14 -1.65
CA THR A 200 -10.44 1.90 -1.95
C THR A 200 -10.45 2.52 -3.34
N MET A 201 -9.28 2.90 -3.86
CA MET A 201 -9.20 3.49 -5.20
C MET A 201 -9.52 2.49 -6.32
N GLN A 202 -9.44 1.19 -6.07
CA GLN A 202 -9.94 0.18 -7.01
C GLN A 202 -11.47 0.24 -7.07
N ASP A 203 -12.14 0.16 -5.92
CA ASP A 203 -13.60 0.20 -5.82
C ASP A 203 -14.18 1.48 -6.42
N VAL A 204 -13.58 2.62 -6.07
CA VAL A 204 -14.00 3.93 -6.59
C VAL A 204 -13.86 4.01 -8.10
N ARG A 205 -12.74 3.49 -8.66
CA ARG A 205 -12.56 3.44 -10.13
C ARG A 205 -13.60 2.57 -10.80
N MET A 206 -13.87 1.38 -10.26
CA MET A 206 -14.90 0.47 -10.78
C MET A 206 -16.28 1.13 -10.78
N LEU A 207 -16.65 1.77 -9.67
CA LEU A 207 -17.93 2.50 -9.56
C LEU A 207 -17.98 3.66 -10.56
N GLN A 208 -16.91 4.45 -10.73
CA GLN A 208 -16.85 5.53 -11.72
C GLN A 208 -16.99 5.00 -13.16
N GLN A 209 -16.29 3.92 -13.50
CA GLN A 209 -16.37 3.27 -14.81
C GLN A 209 -17.79 2.76 -15.09
N ALA A 210 -18.46 2.23 -14.07
CA ALA A 210 -19.85 1.79 -14.14
C ALA A 210 -20.88 2.95 -14.11
N GLY A 211 -20.43 4.20 -14.20
CA GLY A 211 -21.29 5.39 -14.34
C GLY A 211 -21.70 6.07 -13.02
N VAL A 212 -21.09 5.71 -11.89
CA VAL A 212 -21.36 6.36 -10.60
C VAL A 212 -20.65 7.71 -10.52
N ALA A 213 -21.41 8.77 -10.26
CA ALA A 213 -20.87 10.09 -10.01
C ALA A 213 -20.58 10.29 -8.51
N PHE A 214 -19.33 10.64 -8.20
CA PHE A 214 -18.91 11.06 -6.86
C PHE A 214 -18.83 12.59 -6.76
N PRO A 215 -19.23 13.19 -5.62
CA PRO A 215 -18.97 14.61 -5.37
C PRO A 215 -17.46 14.90 -5.44
N PRO A 216 -17.01 15.97 -6.14
CA PRO A 216 -15.58 16.23 -6.35
C PRO A 216 -14.75 16.37 -5.06
N ALA A 217 -15.38 16.91 -4.00
CA ALA A 217 -14.75 17.14 -2.71
C ALA A 217 -15.08 16.07 -1.66
N LEU A 218 -15.67 14.94 -2.03
CA LEU A 218 -15.93 13.84 -1.10
C LEU A 218 -14.59 13.20 -0.69
N PRO A 219 -14.20 13.28 0.60
CA PRO A 219 -12.97 12.65 1.04
C PRO A 219 -13.09 11.12 0.99
N ILE A 220 -11.99 10.48 0.61
CA ILE A 220 -11.82 9.04 0.56
C ILE A 220 -10.62 8.67 1.43
N LEU A 221 -10.76 7.64 2.26
CA LEU A 221 -9.69 7.12 3.09
C LEU A 221 -9.46 5.64 2.78
N ASP A 222 -8.22 5.30 2.47
CA ASP A 222 -7.79 3.92 2.32
C ASP A 222 -7.27 3.37 3.67
N ALA A 223 -8.03 2.44 4.24
CA ALA A 223 -7.73 1.85 5.54
C ALA A 223 -6.46 0.98 5.49
N GLY A 224 -6.20 0.31 4.37
CA GLY A 224 -5.01 -0.54 4.25
C GLY A 224 -3.74 0.28 4.05
N GLU A 225 -3.80 1.42 3.36
CA GLU A 225 -2.68 2.36 3.36
C GLU A 225 -2.40 2.89 4.77
N ALA A 226 -3.44 3.30 5.51
CA ALA A 226 -3.30 3.78 6.87
C ALA A 226 -2.66 2.73 7.80
N TYR A 227 -3.11 1.47 7.71
CA TYR A 227 -2.60 0.36 8.52
C TYR A 227 -1.17 -0.05 8.13
N SER A 228 -0.81 0.03 6.85
CA SER A 228 0.52 -0.35 6.34
C SER A 228 1.67 0.44 6.99
N PHE A 229 1.38 1.52 7.72
CA PHE A 229 2.38 2.30 8.47
C PHE A 229 2.67 1.78 9.87
N ILE A 230 1.80 0.98 10.48
CA ILE A 230 1.96 0.50 11.87
C ILE A 230 3.22 -0.37 12.00
N HIS A 231 3.50 -1.23 11.02
CA HIS A 231 4.66 -2.12 11.03
C HIS A 231 5.93 -1.50 10.40
N SER A 232 5.87 -0.21 10.04
CA SER A 232 6.88 0.41 9.17
C SER A 232 8.10 0.99 9.89
N GLU A 233 8.21 0.84 11.22
CA GLU A 233 9.27 1.49 12.01
C GLU A 233 10.69 1.24 11.46
N HIS A 234 10.91 0.12 10.74
CA HIS A 234 12.24 -0.27 10.26
C HIS A 234 12.32 -0.81 8.81
N GLN A 235 11.21 -0.84 8.05
CA GLN A 235 11.16 -1.53 6.74
C GLN A 235 11.05 -0.54 5.55
N PRO A 236 12.02 -0.52 4.61
CA PRO A 236 12.03 0.44 3.49
C PRO A 236 11.23 0.00 2.25
N VAL A 237 10.69 -1.23 2.24
CA VAL A 237 9.77 -1.73 1.21
C VAL A 237 8.41 -1.86 1.88
N ARG A 238 7.47 -1.03 1.45
CA ARG A 238 6.09 -1.03 1.93
C ARG A 238 5.37 -2.14 1.17
N SER A 239 5.02 -3.22 1.85
CA SER A 239 3.96 -4.10 1.36
C SER A 239 2.64 -3.53 1.84
N TYR A 240 1.70 -3.37 0.93
CA TYR A 240 0.32 -3.08 1.30
C TYR A 240 -0.19 -4.23 2.17
N ALA A 241 -0.54 -3.93 3.42
CA ALA A 241 -0.96 -4.93 4.40
C ALA A 241 -2.33 -5.48 4.04
N LYS A 242 -2.59 -6.78 4.24
CA LYS A 242 -3.88 -7.40 3.89
C LYS A 242 -4.94 -7.09 4.94
N LEU A 243 -6.21 -6.99 4.52
CA LEU A 243 -7.34 -6.72 5.42
C LEU A 243 -7.39 -7.73 6.57
N LYS A 244 -7.24 -9.02 6.28
CA LYS A 244 -7.19 -10.07 7.31
C LYS A 244 -6.11 -9.85 8.37
N ASP A 245 -4.96 -9.30 7.99
CA ASP A 245 -3.85 -9.04 8.91
C ASP A 245 -4.14 -7.79 9.76
N CYS A 246 -4.90 -6.83 9.23
CA CYS A 246 -5.41 -5.67 9.95
C CYS A 246 -6.52 -6.07 10.95
N ALA A 247 -7.48 -6.87 10.48
CA ALA A 247 -8.57 -7.43 11.28
C ALA A 247 -8.03 -8.21 12.47
N ALA A 248 -7.13 -9.16 12.23
CA ALA A 248 -6.48 -9.93 13.29
C ALA A 248 -5.70 -9.06 14.28
N HIS A 249 -5.04 -8.00 13.80
CA HIS A 249 -4.29 -7.07 14.65
C HIS A 249 -5.20 -6.32 15.63
N TYR A 250 -6.38 -5.89 15.19
CA TYR A 250 -7.35 -5.18 16.03
C TYR A 250 -8.37 -6.11 16.73
N GLY A 251 -8.20 -7.43 16.63
CA GLY A 251 -9.05 -8.42 17.30
C GLY A 251 -10.42 -8.63 16.64
N TYR A 252 -10.55 -8.31 15.35
CA TYR A 252 -11.73 -8.70 14.56
C TYR A 252 -11.62 -10.18 14.15
N GLY A 253 -12.69 -10.95 14.39
CA GLY A 253 -12.71 -12.40 14.19
C GLY A 253 -12.63 -12.84 12.72
N GLU A 254 -12.57 -14.16 12.50
CA GLU A 254 -12.58 -14.74 11.16
C GLU A 254 -13.90 -14.41 10.43
N THR A 255 -13.77 -13.94 9.19
CA THR A 255 -14.88 -13.64 8.28
C THR A 255 -14.85 -14.52 7.05
N GLN A 256 -15.96 -14.50 6.32
CA GLN A 256 -16.01 -14.93 4.93
C GLN A 256 -15.26 -13.90 4.05
N TRP A 257 -13.94 -13.99 4.01
CA TRP A 257 -13.09 -13.13 3.17
C TRP A 257 -13.53 -13.14 1.72
N HIS A 258 -13.42 -12.00 1.04
CA HIS A 258 -13.86 -11.83 -0.35
C HIS A 258 -15.38 -12.03 -0.53
N ASP A 259 -16.15 -11.70 0.51
CA ASP A 259 -17.54 -11.28 0.39
C ASP A 259 -17.61 -9.80 0.72
N SER A 260 -18.16 -8.98 -0.18
CA SER A 260 -18.07 -7.53 0.00
C SER A 260 -18.73 -7.02 1.29
N LEU A 261 -19.77 -7.69 1.80
CA LEU A 261 -20.39 -7.24 3.05
C LEU A 261 -19.49 -7.52 4.24
N ALA A 262 -18.90 -8.72 4.27
CA ALA A 262 -17.95 -9.12 5.30
C ALA A 262 -16.69 -8.23 5.28
N ASP A 263 -16.17 -7.93 4.10
CA ASP A 263 -14.96 -7.11 3.92
C ASP A 263 -15.22 -5.63 4.21
N ALA A 264 -16.39 -5.09 3.85
CA ALA A 264 -16.81 -3.75 4.27
C ALA A 264 -16.94 -3.64 5.80
N ALA A 265 -17.47 -4.68 6.46
CA ALA A 265 -17.61 -4.72 7.92
C ALA A 265 -16.26 -4.79 8.62
N ALA A 266 -15.37 -5.68 8.16
CA ALA A 266 -14.01 -5.79 8.67
C ALA A 266 -13.22 -4.48 8.47
N THR A 267 -13.38 -3.85 7.30
CA THR A 267 -12.77 -2.56 6.99
C THR A 267 -13.25 -1.47 7.94
N LEU A 268 -14.56 -1.37 8.16
CA LEU A 268 -15.13 -0.40 9.09
C LEU A 268 -14.58 -0.57 10.51
N TYR A 269 -14.54 -1.82 11.00
CA TYR A 269 -14.00 -2.13 12.31
C TYR A 269 -12.53 -1.69 12.43
N CYS A 270 -11.70 -2.06 11.47
CA CYS A 270 -10.29 -1.68 11.43
C CYS A 270 -10.11 -0.16 11.40
N PHE A 271 -10.91 0.53 10.57
CA PHE A 271 -10.92 1.98 10.49
C PHE A 271 -11.26 2.65 11.83
N GLN A 272 -12.30 2.15 12.52
CA GLN A 272 -12.69 2.66 13.82
C GLN A 272 -11.60 2.44 14.87
N ALA A 273 -11.00 1.25 14.91
CA ALA A 273 -9.88 0.98 15.82
C ALA A 273 -8.66 1.88 15.53
N MET A 274 -8.37 2.16 14.25
CA MET A 274 -7.28 3.03 13.84
C MET A 274 -7.48 4.50 14.22
N LEU A 275 -8.70 4.97 14.51
CA LEU A 275 -8.91 6.34 14.99
C LEU A 275 -8.13 6.60 16.30
N ASP A 276 -7.98 5.58 17.13
CA ASP A 276 -7.31 5.68 18.42
C ASP A 276 -5.88 5.10 18.41
N ASP A 277 -5.42 4.50 17.31
CA ASP A 277 -4.02 4.04 17.14
C ASP A 277 -3.12 5.11 16.52
N GLU A 278 -2.24 5.74 17.31
CA GLU A 278 -1.29 6.77 16.85
C GLU A 278 -0.30 6.32 15.77
N ASN A 279 -0.10 5.01 15.60
CA ASN A 279 0.78 4.46 14.57
C ASN A 279 0.08 4.29 13.22
N ALA A 280 -1.25 4.26 13.20
CA ALA A 280 -2.04 4.32 11.97
C ALA A 280 -2.02 5.74 11.41
N LEU A 281 -1.54 5.89 10.18
CA LEU A 281 -1.36 7.21 9.55
C LEU A 281 -2.44 7.47 8.50
N PHE A 282 -3.45 8.25 8.86
CA PHE A 282 -4.56 8.61 7.99
C PHE A 282 -4.15 9.68 6.98
N GLN A 283 -4.64 9.49 5.75
CA GLN A 283 -4.53 10.44 4.65
C GLN A 283 -5.84 10.41 3.87
N LEU A 284 -6.30 11.58 3.44
CA LEU A 284 -7.49 11.72 2.62
C LEU A 284 -7.10 11.89 1.15
N PHE A 285 -7.89 11.26 0.29
CA PHE A 285 -7.87 11.34 -1.16
C PHE A 285 -9.21 11.88 -1.67
N HIS A 286 -9.29 12.17 -2.96
CA HIS A 286 -10.52 12.59 -3.63
C HIS A 286 -10.67 11.83 -4.94
N ALA A 287 -11.92 11.57 -5.35
CA ALA A 287 -12.24 10.76 -6.53
C ALA A 287 -11.72 11.40 -7.84
N ASN A 288 -11.57 12.73 -7.87
CA ASN A 288 -11.09 13.51 -9.02
C ASN A 288 -9.94 14.43 -8.58
N PRO A 289 -8.66 14.04 -8.80
CA PRO A 289 -7.51 14.90 -8.53
C PRO A 289 -7.34 16.04 -9.53
#